data_AF-A0A2X3W5V6-F1
#
_entry.id   AF-A0A2X3W5V6-F1
#
_cell.length_a   1.000
_cell.length_b   1.000
_cell.length_c   1.000
_cell.angle_alpha   90.00
_cell.angle_beta   90.00
_cell.angle_gamma   90.00
#
_symmetry.space_group_name_H-M   'P 1'
#
loop_
_entity.id
_entity.type
_entity.pdbx_description
1 polymer ?
#
loop_
_entity_poly.entity_id
_entity_poly.type
_entity_poly.pdbx_seq_one_letter_code
_entity_poly.pdbx_strand_id
1 'polypeptide(L)'
;MEKSVAFSKVYTITENGIKSFYYYIQTEIEPRKNKWDFMVRMYFADNLPIQKQKEIIDVELMRQEDSLEQLLELQKLLEKRMNRFQKFSLETGLKQKEVLIEELRQLKKEIEKNSLSNNKAGIFYAWSSKQLAEVEAKRHAELFY
;
A
#
# COMPACT_ATOMS: atom_id res chain seq x y z
N MET A 1 -21.86 -0.96 -49.31
CA MET A 1 -21.37 -0.95 -47.92
C MET A 1 -21.09 0.50 -47.53
N GLU A 2 -22.08 1.18 -46.95
CA GLU A 2 -21.90 2.51 -46.36
C GLU A 2 -21.16 2.36 -45.03
N LYS A 3 -20.01 3.03 -44.89
CA LYS A 3 -19.33 3.15 -43.60
C LYS A 3 -20.12 4.13 -42.74
N SER A 4 -20.70 3.65 -41.63
CA SER A 4 -21.25 4.54 -40.61
C SER A 4 -20.10 5.28 -39.92
N VAL A 5 -20.07 6.60 -40.05
CA VAL A 5 -19.13 7.45 -39.31
C VAL A 5 -19.71 7.64 -37.91
N ALA A 6 -19.01 7.13 -36.90
CA ALA A 6 -19.34 7.41 -35.51
C ALA A 6 -19.04 8.89 -35.22
N PHE A 7 -20.07 9.69 -34.95
CA PHE A 7 -19.91 11.07 -34.50
C PHE A 7 -19.34 11.09 -33.08
N SER A 8 -18.09 11.51 -32.92
CA SER A 8 -17.52 11.80 -31.61
C SER A 8 -17.96 13.19 -31.15
N LYS A 9 -18.44 13.30 -29.92
CA LYS A 9 -18.71 14.60 -29.30
C LYS A 9 -17.37 15.25 -28.94
N VAL A 10 -17.05 16.37 -29.57
CA VAL A 10 -15.85 17.16 -29.26
C VAL A 10 -16.24 18.28 -28.30
N TYR A 11 -15.55 18.36 -27.16
CA TYR A 11 -15.70 19.46 -26.20
C TYR A 11 -14.65 20.52 -26.46
N THR A 12 -15.08 21.78 -26.53
CA THR A 12 -14.20 22.94 -26.73
C THR A 12 -14.42 23.93 -25.60
N ILE A 13 -13.33 24.40 -24.99
CA ILE A 13 -13.39 25.40 -23.92
C ILE A 13 -13.94 26.72 -24.47
N THR A 14 -14.87 27.34 -23.74
CA THR A 14 -15.39 28.67 -24.08
C THR A 14 -14.50 29.77 -23.53
N GLU A 15 -14.65 31.00 -24.01
CA GLU A 15 -13.93 32.16 -23.43
C GLU A 15 -14.17 32.30 -21.92
N ASN A 16 -15.42 32.07 -21.48
CA ASN A 16 -15.76 32.07 -20.06
C ASN A 16 -15.05 30.92 -19.33
N GLY A 17 -14.94 29.74 -19.95
CA GLY A 17 -14.16 28.62 -19.41
C GLY A 17 -12.67 28.96 -19.25
N ILE A 18 -12.08 29.66 -20.24
CA ILE A 18 -10.69 30.12 -20.17
C ILE A 18 -10.52 31.10 -19.01
N LYS A 19 -11.41 32.11 -18.88
CA LYS A 19 -11.38 33.08 -17.77
C LYS A 19 -11.47 32.39 -16.42
N SER A 20 -12.39 31.44 -16.26
CA SER A 20 -12.54 30.67 -15.03
C SER A 20 -11.31 29.83 -14.70
N PHE A 21 -10.67 29.22 -15.70
CA PHE A 21 -9.44 28.45 -15.51
C PHE A 21 -8.28 29.34 -15.03
N TYR A 22 -8.09 30.51 -15.65
CA TYR A 22 -7.05 31.45 -15.22
C TYR A 22 -7.29 32.01 -13.82
N TYR A 23 -8.54 32.28 -13.47
CA TYR A 23 -8.90 32.66 -12.11
C TYR A 23 -8.53 31.56 -11.11
N TYR A 24 -8.89 30.30 -11.41
CA TYR A 24 -8.61 29.15 -10.56
C TYR A 24 -7.12 28.95 -10.27
N ILE A 25 -6.25 29.04 -11.27
CA ILE A 25 -4.80 28.83 -11.03
C ILE A 25 -4.14 29.95 -10.21
N GLN A 26 -4.86 31.04 -9.95
CA GLN A 26 -4.40 32.19 -9.15
C GLN A 26 -5.00 32.21 -7.74
N THR A 27 -6.00 31.36 -7.45
CA THR A 27 -6.57 31.28 -6.10
C THR A 27 -5.56 30.67 -5.13
N GLU A 28 -5.76 30.91 -3.84
CA GLU A 28 -4.98 30.26 -2.79
C GLU A 28 -5.04 28.74 -2.92
N ILE A 29 -3.94 28.07 -2.59
CA ILE A 29 -3.86 26.61 -2.62
C ILE A 29 -4.76 26.07 -1.51
N GLU A 30 -5.78 25.29 -1.87
CA GLU A 30 -6.67 24.68 -0.90
C GLU A 30 -5.89 23.74 0.04
N PRO A 31 -6.15 23.77 1.36
CA PRO A 31 -5.54 22.85 2.29
C PRO A 31 -5.98 21.41 1.96
N ARG A 32 -5.00 20.51 1.94
CA ARG A 32 -5.22 19.11 1.56
C ARG A 32 -6.15 18.41 2.56
N LYS A 33 -7.35 18.03 2.12
CA LYS A 33 -8.28 17.17 2.88
C LYS A 33 -7.88 15.70 2.70
N ASN A 34 -6.88 15.25 3.45
CA ASN A 34 -6.45 13.84 3.40
C ASN A 34 -7.46 12.93 4.11
N LYS A 35 -8.36 12.32 3.33
CA LYS A 35 -9.12 11.13 3.75
C LYS A 35 -8.41 9.90 3.22
N TRP A 36 -7.50 9.35 4.00
CA TRP A 36 -6.72 8.16 3.61
C TRP A 36 -7.13 6.97 4.49
N ASP A 37 -8.18 6.26 4.06
CA ASP A 37 -8.76 5.11 4.78
C ASP A 37 -7.71 4.05 5.13
N PHE A 38 -6.78 3.79 4.21
CA PHE A 38 -5.65 2.90 4.46
C PHE A 38 -4.85 3.30 5.70
N MET A 39 -4.48 4.57 5.88
CA MET A 39 -3.73 5.00 7.07
C MET A 39 -4.54 4.89 8.35
N VAL A 40 -5.85 5.12 8.29
CA VAL A 40 -6.73 4.90 9.43
C VAL A 40 -6.73 3.41 9.82
N ARG A 41 -6.80 2.50 8.86
CA ARG A 41 -6.70 1.05 9.11
C ARG A 41 -5.33 0.65 9.67
N MET A 42 -4.26 1.22 9.11
CA MET A 42 -2.90 0.97 9.59
C MET A 42 -2.69 1.45 11.03
N TYR A 43 -3.25 2.60 11.38
CA TYR A 43 -3.18 3.13 12.74
C TYR A 43 -3.75 2.16 13.80
N PHE A 44 -4.76 1.38 13.43
CA PHE A 44 -5.40 0.39 14.32
C PHE A 44 -4.99 -1.06 14.01
N ALA A 45 -4.02 -1.30 13.14
CA ALA A 45 -3.71 -2.63 12.62
C ALA A 45 -3.19 -3.61 13.67
N ASP A 46 -2.58 -3.12 14.76
CA ASP A 46 -2.11 -3.95 15.87
C ASP A 46 -3.26 -4.72 16.56
N ASN A 47 -4.50 -4.27 16.41
CA ASN A 47 -5.68 -4.98 16.92
C ASN A 47 -6.15 -6.13 16.02
N LEU A 48 -5.51 -6.33 14.86
CA LEU A 48 -5.89 -7.35 13.88
C LEU A 48 -4.95 -8.57 13.95
N PRO A 49 -5.44 -9.77 13.59
CA PRO A 49 -4.55 -10.92 13.40
C PRO A 49 -3.47 -10.62 12.35
N ILE A 50 -2.26 -11.15 12.56
CA ILE A 50 -1.10 -10.95 11.67
C ILE A 50 -1.45 -11.17 10.19
N GLN A 51 -2.23 -12.22 9.89
CA GLN A 51 -2.65 -12.50 8.52
C GLN A 51 -3.48 -11.37 7.90
N LYS A 52 -4.33 -10.71 8.70
CA LYS A 52 -5.12 -9.56 8.24
C LYS A 52 -4.29 -8.29 8.09
N GLN A 53 -3.29 -8.08 8.96
CA GLN A 53 -2.33 -6.99 8.78
C GLN A 53 -1.60 -7.13 7.43
N LYS A 54 -1.12 -8.35 7.13
CA LYS A 54 -0.46 -8.66 5.85
C LYS A 54 -1.37 -8.44 4.65
N GLU A 55 -2.62 -8.90 4.71
CA GLU A 55 -3.59 -8.73 3.63
C GLU A 55 -3.85 -7.25 3.31
N ILE A 56 -3.98 -6.39 4.34
CA ILE A 56 -4.17 -4.95 4.14
C ILE A 56 -2.95 -4.34 3.44
N ILE A 57 -1.74 -4.70 3.86
CA ILE A 57 -0.50 -4.22 3.25
C ILE A 57 -0.38 -4.71 1.80
N ASP A 58 -0.71 -5.98 1.53
CA ASP A 58 -0.62 -6.57 0.20
C ASP A 58 -1.58 -5.92 -0.81
N VAL A 59 -2.81 -5.64 -0.38
CA VAL A 59 -3.79 -4.94 -1.22
C VAL A 59 -3.34 -3.52 -1.54
N GLU A 60 -2.77 -2.81 -0.57
CA GLU A 60 -2.28 -1.45 -0.82
C GLU A 60 -1.01 -1.46 -1.69
N LEU A 61 -0.08 -2.40 -1.46
CA LEU A 61 1.10 -2.58 -2.31
C LEU A 61 0.70 -2.78 -3.77
N MET A 62 -0.20 -3.72 -4.05
CA MET A 62 -0.70 -3.98 -5.39
C MET A 62 -1.26 -2.71 -6.05
N ARG A 63 -2.09 -1.94 -5.32
CA ARG A 63 -2.67 -0.69 -5.83
C ARG A 63 -1.62 0.38 -6.13
N GLN A 64 -0.60 0.50 -5.27
CA GLN A 64 0.47 1.48 -5.47
C GLN A 64 1.40 1.08 -6.61
N GLU A 65 1.70 -0.21 -6.76
CA GLU A 65 2.49 -0.77 -7.87
C GLU A 65 1.79 -0.59 -9.21
N ASP A 66 0.51 -0.95 -9.31
CA ASP A 66 -0.31 -0.73 -10.52
C ASP A 66 -0.34 0.75 -10.91
N SER A 67 -0.53 1.62 -9.91
CA SER A 67 -0.57 3.06 -10.15
C SER A 67 0.80 3.65 -10.50
N LEU A 68 1.89 3.10 -9.96
CA LEU A 68 3.26 3.47 -10.32
C LEU A 68 3.55 3.09 -11.77
N GLU A 69 3.18 1.88 -12.19
CA GLU A 69 3.33 1.42 -13.57
C GLU A 69 2.61 2.34 -14.56
N GLN A 70 1.34 2.70 -14.28
CA GLN A 70 0.58 3.64 -15.10
C GLN A 70 1.27 5.01 -15.24
N LEU A 71 1.86 5.53 -14.15
CA LEU A 71 2.58 6.80 -14.21
C LEU A 71 3.90 6.70 -14.99
N LEU A 72 4.60 5.57 -14.90
CA LEU A 72 5.81 5.30 -15.69
C LEU A 72 5.48 5.17 -17.19
N GLU A 73 4.36 4.54 -17.54
CA GLU A 73 3.86 4.52 -18.92
C GLU A 73 3.50 5.91 -19.42
N LEU A 74 2.81 6.70 -18.60
CA LEU A 74 2.48 8.09 -18.91
C LEU A 74 3.74 8.94 -19.11
N GLN A 75 4.77 8.73 -18.28
CA GLN A 75 6.06 9.40 -18.41
C GLN A 75 6.70 9.11 -19.77
N LYS A 76 6.75 7.83 -20.18
CA LYS A 76 7.28 7.42 -21.49
C LYS A 76 6.50 8.05 -22.64
N LEU A 77 5.17 8.12 -22.53
CA LEU A 77 4.30 8.67 -23.56
C LEU A 77 4.46 10.20 -23.71
N LEU A 78 4.73 10.90 -22.62
CA LEU A 78 4.77 12.36 -22.58
C LEU A 78 6.19 12.96 -22.54
N GLU A 79 7.25 12.16 -22.41
CA GLU A 79 8.62 12.59 -22.09
C GLU A 79 9.11 13.78 -22.93
N LYS A 80 8.86 13.75 -24.25
CA LYS A 80 9.31 14.79 -25.19
C LYS A 80 8.39 16.01 -25.28
N ARG A 81 7.22 15.99 -24.62
CA ARG A 81 6.15 16.99 -24.74
C ARG A 81 5.85 17.71 -23.42
N MET A 82 6.45 17.29 -22.32
CA MET A 82 6.21 17.90 -21.00
C MET A 82 7.00 19.20 -20.82
N ASN A 83 6.30 20.23 -20.33
CA ASN A 83 6.97 21.40 -19.77
C ASN A 83 7.54 21.11 -18.37
N ARG A 84 8.35 22.03 -17.85
CA ARG A 84 9.02 21.87 -16.54
C ARG A 84 8.06 21.59 -15.38
N PHE A 85 6.87 22.19 -15.39
CA PHE A 85 5.90 22.05 -14.30
C PHE A 85 5.18 20.69 -14.38
N GLN A 86 4.82 20.26 -15.58
CA GLN A 86 4.26 18.91 -15.81
C GLN A 86 5.24 17.82 -15.41
N LYS A 87 6.52 17.98 -15.79
CA LYS A 87 7.60 17.08 -15.40
C LYS A 87 7.76 17.02 -13.88
N PHE A 88 7.83 18.18 -13.22
CA PHE A 88 7.91 18.26 -11.76
C PHE A 88 6.75 17.54 -11.05
N SER A 89 5.51 17.79 -11.50
CA SER A 89 4.32 17.15 -10.92
C SER A 89 4.35 15.63 -11.05
N LEU A 90 4.74 15.13 -12.22
CA LEU A 90 4.82 13.69 -12.48
C LEU A 90 5.93 13.03 -11.65
N GLU A 91 7.13 13.59 -11.68
CA GLU A 91 8.29 13.07 -10.92
C GLU A 91 8.04 13.08 -9.42
N THR A 92 7.36 14.10 -8.90
CA THR A 92 6.98 14.15 -7.48
C THR A 92 6.02 13.02 -7.13
N GLY A 93 5.00 12.79 -7.97
CA GLY A 93 4.04 11.69 -7.78
C GLY A 93 4.69 10.31 -7.83
N LEU A 94 5.63 10.10 -8.77
CA LEU A 94 6.41 8.86 -8.88
C LEU A 94 7.22 8.60 -7.60
N LYS A 95 8.01 9.59 -7.17
CA LYS A 95 8.84 9.48 -5.95
C LYS A 95 8.00 9.18 -4.71
N GLN A 96 6.85 9.84 -4.55
CA GLN A 96 5.95 9.59 -3.42
C GLN A 96 5.46 8.14 -3.39
N LYS A 97 5.17 7.55 -4.56
CA LYS A 97 4.75 6.15 -4.65
C LYS A 97 5.89 5.19 -4.37
N GLU A 98 7.07 5.43 -4.94
CA GLU A 98 8.25 4.60 -4.71
C GLU A 98 8.60 4.52 -3.22
N VAL A 99 8.61 5.67 -2.54
CA VAL A 99 8.85 5.73 -1.09
C VAL A 99 7.79 4.93 -0.34
N LEU A 100 6.50 5.15 -0.62
CA LEU A 100 5.43 4.42 0.08
C LEU A 100 5.51 2.90 -0.15
N ILE A 101 5.78 2.45 -1.37
CA ILE A 101 5.93 1.03 -1.70
C ILE A 101 7.09 0.42 -0.89
N GLU A 102 8.22 1.11 -0.80
CA GLU A 102 9.37 0.62 -0.05
C GLU A 102 9.07 0.52 1.45
N GLU A 103 8.44 1.54 2.04
CA GLU A 103 8.01 1.53 3.44
C GLU A 103 7.05 0.36 3.74
N LEU A 104 6.09 0.10 2.85
CA LEU A 104 5.15 -1.01 2.99
C LEU A 104 5.84 -2.38 2.89
N ARG A 105 6.81 -2.53 1.98
CA ARG A 105 7.60 -3.75 1.85
C ARG A 105 8.46 -4.00 3.09
N GLN A 106 9.05 -2.95 3.67
CA GLN A 106 9.83 -3.04 4.90
C GLN A 106 8.95 -3.45 6.08
N LEU A 107 7.82 -2.77 6.27
CA LEU A 107 6.85 -3.09 7.33
C LEU A 107 6.36 -4.56 7.23
N LYS A 108 6.05 -5.04 6.02
CA LYS A 108 5.65 -6.44 5.80
C LYS A 108 6.74 -7.42 6.25
N LYS A 109 8.01 -7.16 5.90
CA LYS A 109 9.15 -8.00 6.31
C LYS A 109 9.30 -8.06 7.83
N GLU A 110 9.07 -6.95 8.51
CA GLU A 110 9.13 -6.88 9.98
C GLU A 110 8.03 -7.72 10.64
N ILE A 111 6.80 -7.60 10.14
CA ILE A 111 5.66 -8.41 10.61
C ILE A 111 5.97 -9.91 10.43
N GLU A 112 6.52 -10.29 9.28
CA GLU A 112 6.90 -11.69 8.99
C GLU A 112 8.00 -12.20 9.93
N LYS A 113 9.05 -11.40 10.16
CA LYS A 113 10.13 -11.75 11.10
C LYS A 113 9.60 -11.94 12.52
N ASN A 114 8.74 -11.03 12.99
CA ASN A 114 8.16 -11.10 14.33
C ASN A 114 7.26 -12.33 14.49
N SER A 115 6.46 -12.66 13.48
CA SER A 115 5.62 -13.87 13.47
C SER A 115 6.42 -15.17 13.60
N LEU A 116 7.57 -15.27 12.91
CA LEU A 116 8.45 -16.43 12.95
C LEU A 116 9.14 -16.58 14.31
N SER A 117 9.51 -15.46 14.94
CA SER A 117 10.12 -15.46 16.28
C SER A 117 9.13 -15.93 17.36
N ASN A 118 7.89 -15.44 17.33
CA ASN A 118 6.84 -15.84 18.26
C ASN A 118 6.44 -17.31 18.09
N ASN A 119 6.41 -17.80 16.84
CA ASN A 119 6.12 -19.21 16.59
C ASN A 119 7.22 -20.14 17.12
N LYS A 120 8.50 -19.80 16.92
CA LYS A 120 9.63 -20.56 17.48
C LYS A 120 9.61 -20.60 19.01
N ALA A 121 9.32 -19.47 19.66
CA ALA A 121 9.17 -19.42 21.10
C ALA A 121 8.02 -20.33 21.57
N GLY A 122 6.85 -20.26 20.93
CA GLY A 122 5.70 -21.12 21.26
C GLY A 122 6.00 -22.61 21.12
N ILE A 123 6.68 -23.03 20.04
CA ILE A 123 7.09 -24.43 19.83
C ILE A 123 8.09 -24.88 20.91
N PHE A 124 9.05 -24.03 21.26
CA PHE A 124 10.03 -24.34 22.30
C PHE A 124 9.37 -24.53 23.67
N TYR A 125 8.45 -23.63 24.06
CA TYR A 125 7.70 -23.77 25.31
C TYR A 125 6.83 -25.03 25.34
N ALA A 126 6.15 -25.36 24.24
CA ALA A 126 5.33 -26.56 24.14
C ALA A 126 6.16 -27.84 24.25
N TRP A 127 7.33 -27.89 23.59
CA TRP A 127 8.25 -29.02 23.68
C TRP A 127 8.84 -29.19 25.08
N SER A 128 9.30 -28.11 25.71
CA SER A 128 9.82 -28.11 27.09
C SER A 128 8.76 -28.58 28.09
N SER A 129 7.51 -28.13 27.94
CA SER A 129 6.41 -28.51 28.85
C SER A 129 6.09 -30.01 28.74
N LYS A 130 6.14 -30.55 27.52
CA LYS A 130 5.94 -31.98 27.28
C LYS A 130 7.04 -32.85 27.90
N GLN A 131 8.30 -32.41 27.83
CA GLN A 131 9.41 -33.12 28.46
C GLN A 131 9.31 -33.13 29.99
N LEU A 132 8.91 -32.01 30.60
CA LEU A 132 8.69 -31.94 32.05
C LEU A 132 7.57 -32.90 32.49
N ALA A 133 6.44 -32.93 31.77
CA ALA A 133 5.35 -33.85 32.06
C ALA A 133 5.76 -35.33 31.94
N GLU A 134 6.60 -35.68 30.96
CA GLU A 134 7.13 -37.05 30.80
C GLU A 134 8.06 -37.45 31.95
N VAL A 135 8.87 -36.52 32.47
CA VAL A 135 9.75 -36.75 33.64
C VAL A 135 8.95 -36.90 34.93
N GLU A 136 7.93 -36.06 35.13
CA GLU A 136 7.04 -36.15 36.29
C GLU A 136 6.23 -37.45 36.28
N ALA A 137 5.72 -37.86 35.12
CA ALA A 137 5.00 -39.12 34.96
C ALA A 137 5.88 -40.34 35.29
N LYS A 138 7.16 -40.32 34.88
CA LYS A 138 8.13 -41.38 35.22
C LYS A 138 8.45 -41.42 36.71
N ARG A 139 8.70 -40.27 37.34
CA ARG A 139 8.90 -40.18 38.80
C ARG A 139 7.71 -40.68 39.60
N HIS A 140 6.50 -40.36 39.15
CA HIS A 140 5.28 -40.89 39.77
C HIS A 140 5.22 -42.41 39.64
N ALA A 141 5.50 -42.97 38.46
CA ALA A 141 5.50 -44.43 38.27
C ALA A 141 6.54 -45.17 39.15
N GLU A 142 7.69 -44.55 39.40
CA GLU A 142 8.75 -45.10 40.27
C GLU A 142 8.44 -45.01 41.77
N LEU A 143 7.50 -44.16 42.19
CA LEU A 143 7.06 -44.05 43.60
C LEU A 143 5.95 -45.05 43.98
N PHE A 144 5.36 -45.74 43.00
CA PHE A 144 4.28 -46.73 43.19
C PHE A 144 4.74 -48.19 42.94
N TYR A 145 6.05 -48.42 42.83
CA TYR A 145 6.70 -49.74 42.82
C TYR A 145 7.76 -49.80 43.93
#